data_AF-A0A3E2CAB2-F1
#
_entry.id   AF-A0A3E2CAB2-F1
#
_cell.length_a   1.000
_cell.length_b   1.000
_cell.length_c   1.000
_cell.angle_alpha   90.00
_cell.angle_beta   90.00
_cell.angle_gamma   90.00
#
_symmetry.space_group_name_H-M   'P 1'
#
loop_
_entity.id
_entity.type
_entity.pdbx_description
1 polymer ?
#
loop_
_entity_poly.entity_id
_entity_poly.type
_entity_poly.pdbx_seq_one_letter_code
_entity_poly.pdbx_strand_id
1 'polypeptide(L)'
;VQQKEFRRINGLGDEDRIPPKLRASYNAIGKKDDIKRKVTRVSRDVLCRSLDAIDSVYRDVLVVINEAQKSSPIINQEYKSRIVQLAQSMTASSALDCVDSIATARRRLSRNGNATLVFEALFCSLLQSQ
;
A
#
# COMPACT_ATOMS: atom_id res chain seq x y z
N VAL A 1 2.80 22.29 -16.33
CA VAL A 1 2.77 22.63 -14.89
C VAL A 1 4.17 22.59 -14.27
N GLN A 2 4.85 21.43 -14.23
CA GLN A 2 6.13 21.28 -13.52
C GLN A 2 7.27 22.18 -14.05
N GLN A 3 7.35 22.40 -15.37
CA GLN A 3 8.34 23.31 -15.95
C GLN A 3 8.09 24.79 -15.61
N LYS A 4 6.81 25.20 -15.53
CA LYS A 4 6.43 26.56 -15.09
C LYS A 4 6.75 26.76 -13.61
N GLU A 5 6.46 25.76 -12.78
CA GLU A 5 6.79 25.80 -11.36
C GLU A 5 8.31 25.83 -11.11
N PHE A 6 9.10 25.08 -11.89
CA PHE A 6 10.55 25.15 -11.83
C PHE A 6 11.08 26.54 -12.19
N ARG A 7 10.55 27.16 -13.24
CA ARG A 7 10.93 28.54 -13.61
C ARG A 7 10.63 29.50 -12.47
N ARG A 8 9.41 29.44 -11.92
CA ARG A 8 8.98 30.26 -10.77
C ARG A 8 9.88 30.10 -9.54
N ILE A 9 10.18 28.87 -9.12
CA ILE A 9 11.03 28.59 -7.94
C ILE A 9 12.46 29.11 -8.14
N ASN A 10 12.95 29.14 -9.38
CA ASN A 10 14.28 29.63 -9.72
C ASN A 10 14.31 31.11 -10.13
N GLY A 11 13.21 31.86 -9.94
CA GLY A 11 13.13 33.28 -10.26
C GLY A 11 13.18 33.60 -11.76
N LEU A 12 12.84 32.63 -12.61
CA LEU A 12 12.80 32.77 -14.07
C LEU A 12 11.39 33.13 -14.53
N GLY A 13 11.28 34.09 -15.44
CA GLY A 13 10.09 34.36 -16.22
C GLY A 13 9.76 33.23 -17.19
N ASP A 14 8.54 33.28 -17.76
CA ASP A 14 8.04 32.26 -18.70
C ASP A 14 8.95 32.13 -19.94
N GLU A 15 9.48 33.26 -20.44
CA GLU A 15 10.34 33.34 -21.63
C GLU A 15 11.84 33.45 -21.33
N ASP A 16 12.25 33.48 -20.05
CA ASP A 16 13.66 33.67 -19.70
C ASP A 16 14.53 32.51 -20.16
N ARG A 17 15.74 32.84 -20.62
CA ARG A 17 16.74 31.82 -20.98
C ARG A 17 17.20 31.07 -19.73
N ILE A 18 17.12 29.75 -19.77
CA ILE A 18 17.54 28.92 -18.65
C ILE A 18 19.07 28.97 -18.48
N PRO A 19 19.58 29.40 -17.30
CA PRO A 19 21.00 29.46 -17.03
C PRO A 19 21.69 28.08 -17.22
N PRO A 20 22.94 28.03 -17.70
CA PRO A 20 23.65 26.78 -17.93
C PRO A 20 23.68 25.82 -16.72
N LYS A 21 23.78 26.36 -15.50
CA LYS A 21 23.80 25.58 -14.25
C LYS A 21 22.46 24.88 -13.95
N LEU A 22 21.34 25.38 -14.48
CA LEU A 22 20.00 24.85 -14.24
C LEU A 22 19.48 23.98 -15.40
N ARG A 23 20.14 23.99 -16.56
CA ARG A 23 19.71 23.25 -17.76
C ARG A 23 19.58 21.75 -17.54
N ALA A 24 20.53 21.14 -16.83
CA ALA A 24 20.49 19.71 -16.55
C ALA A 24 19.23 19.33 -15.73
N SER A 25 18.94 20.11 -14.69
CA SER A 25 17.75 19.95 -13.84
C SER A 25 16.46 20.23 -14.61
N TYR A 26 16.43 21.29 -15.42
CA TYR A 26 15.26 21.61 -16.24
C TYR A 26 14.94 20.51 -17.26
N ASN A 27 15.95 19.99 -17.94
CA ASN A 27 15.81 18.89 -18.90
C ASN A 27 15.50 17.55 -18.23
N ALA A 28 15.72 17.43 -16.91
CA ALA A 28 15.30 16.27 -16.14
C ALA A 28 13.80 16.29 -15.79
N ILE A 29 13.16 17.46 -15.80
CA ILE A 29 11.73 17.61 -15.50
C ILE A 29 10.90 16.85 -16.54
N GLY A 30 10.12 15.89 -16.06
CA GLY A 30 9.23 15.12 -16.91
C GLY A 30 9.94 14.10 -17.80
N LYS A 31 11.21 13.75 -17.51
CA LYS A 31 11.84 12.59 -18.15
C LYS A 31 10.95 11.37 -17.98
N LYS A 32 10.71 10.67 -19.09
CA LYS A 32 9.82 9.51 -19.18
C LYS A 32 10.13 8.47 -18.09
N ASP A 33 11.40 8.27 -17.77
CA ASP A 33 11.84 7.28 -16.78
C ASP A 33 11.51 7.69 -15.34
N ASP A 34 11.62 8.97 -14.98
CA ASP A 34 11.26 9.45 -13.65
C ASP A 34 9.75 9.45 -13.44
N ILE A 35 8.99 9.80 -14.49
CA ILE A 35 7.52 9.64 -14.48
C ILE A 35 7.17 8.16 -14.31
N LYS A 36 7.75 7.25 -15.09
CA LYS A 36 7.50 5.81 -14.97
C LYS A 36 7.81 5.29 -13.56
N ARG A 37 8.98 5.61 -13.01
CA ARG A 37 9.37 5.22 -11.64
C ARG A 37 8.37 5.74 -10.61
N LYS A 38 7.94 7.00 -10.74
CA LYS A 38 6.95 7.60 -9.85
C LYS A 38 5.60 6.89 -9.95
N VAL A 39 5.11 6.63 -11.16
CA VAL A 39 3.86 5.90 -11.40
C VAL A 39 3.93 4.52 -10.76
N THR A 40 5.00 3.77 -11.01
CA THR A 40 5.20 2.44 -10.40
C THR A 40 5.21 2.50 -8.87
N ARG A 41 5.90 3.49 -8.28
CA ARG A 41 5.92 3.65 -6.81
C ARG A 41 4.54 3.97 -6.27
N VAL A 42 3.82 4.91 -6.87
CA VAL A 42 2.46 5.28 -6.44
C VAL A 42 1.53 4.08 -6.51
N SER A 43 1.53 3.33 -7.61
CA SER A 43 0.71 2.12 -7.74
C SER A 43 1.05 1.09 -6.65
N ARG A 44 2.34 0.88 -6.36
CA ARG A 44 2.77 -0.04 -5.31
C ARG A 44 2.37 0.44 -3.92
N ASP A 45 2.51 1.73 -3.63
CA ASP A 45 2.13 2.29 -2.33
C ASP A 45 0.64 2.12 -2.07
N VAL A 46 -0.20 2.29 -3.09
CA VAL A 46 -1.65 2.00 -3.00
C VAL A 46 -1.88 0.53 -2.66
N LEU A 47 -1.22 -0.39 -3.36
CA LEU A 47 -1.36 -1.83 -3.09
C LEU A 47 -0.89 -2.22 -1.69
N CYS A 48 0.22 -1.65 -1.21
CA CYS A 48 0.70 -1.89 0.15
C CYS A 48 -0.33 -1.42 1.20
N ARG A 49 -0.94 -0.25 1.01
CA ARG A 49 -2.00 0.23 1.91
C ARG A 49 -3.22 -0.69 1.90
N SER A 50 -3.57 -1.25 0.74
CA SER A 50 -4.65 -2.26 0.66
C SER A 50 -4.30 -3.50 1.49
N LEU A 51 -3.05 -3.96 1.50
CA LEU A 51 -2.63 -5.06 2.37
C LEU A 51 -2.73 -4.70 3.85
N ASP A 52 -2.35 -3.48 4.25
CA ASP A 52 -2.48 -3.04 5.65
C ASP A 52 -3.94 -2.96 6.09
N ALA A 53 -4.85 -2.55 5.19
CA ALA A 53 -6.29 -2.57 5.45
C ALA A 53 -6.80 -4.01 5.67
N ILE A 54 -6.43 -4.96 4.81
CA ILE A 54 -6.80 -6.37 4.96
C ILE A 54 -6.21 -6.96 6.25
N ASP A 55 -4.94 -6.68 6.55
CA ASP A 55 -4.25 -7.11 7.78
C ASP A 55 -4.98 -6.63 9.04
N SER A 56 -5.44 -5.36 9.04
CA SER A 56 -6.20 -4.79 10.15
C SER A 56 -7.50 -5.55 10.44
N VAL A 57 -8.16 -6.11 9.42
CA VAL A 57 -9.38 -6.89 9.58
C VAL A 57 -9.08 -8.22 10.28
N TYR A 58 -8.05 -8.95 9.82
CA TYR A 58 -7.66 -10.21 10.46
C TYR A 58 -7.08 -10.01 11.87
N ARG A 59 -6.41 -8.90 12.12
CA ARG A 59 -6.03 -8.48 13.48
C ARG A 59 -7.26 -8.31 14.36
N ASP A 60 -8.29 -7.61 13.89
CA ASP A 60 -9.53 -7.41 14.66
C ASP A 60 -10.28 -8.74 14.88
N VAL A 61 -10.26 -9.64 13.89
CA VAL A 61 -10.75 -11.03 14.04
C VAL A 61 -10.01 -11.74 15.19
N LEU A 62 -8.68 -11.68 15.22
CA LEU A 62 -7.89 -12.27 16.29
C LEU A 62 -8.18 -11.66 17.66
N VAL A 63 -8.43 -10.34 17.73
CA VAL A 63 -8.89 -9.70 18.98
C VAL A 63 -10.20 -10.30 19.45
N VAL A 64 -11.15 -10.50 18.53
CA VAL A 64 -12.46 -11.07 18.86
C VAL A 64 -12.34 -12.52 19.33
N ILE A 65 -11.59 -13.35 18.60
CA ILE A 65 -11.38 -14.77 18.95
C ILE A 65 -10.73 -14.92 20.33
N ASN A 66 -9.82 -14.02 20.70
CA ASN A 66 -9.11 -14.06 21.98
C ASN A 66 -9.77 -13.24 23.10
N GLU A 67 -10.98 -12.72 22.89
CA GLU A 67 -11.71 -11.88 23.86
C GLU A 67 -10.90 -10.67 24.40
N ALA A 68 -10.01 -10.13 23.55
CA ALA A 68 -9.03 -9.12 23.95
C ALA A 68 -9.50 -7.67 23.73
N GLN A 69 -10.78 -7.43 23.47
CA GLN A 69 -11.31 -6.11 23.08
C GLN A 69 -11.09 -5.04 24.16
N LYS A 70 -10.98 -5.43 25.43
CA LYS A 70 -10.76 -4.50 26.56
C LYS A 70 -9.36 -3.89 26.54
N SER A 71 -8.33 -4.69 26.27
CA SER A 71 -6.94 -4.24 26.21
C SER A 71 -6.55 -3.75 24.82
N SER A 72 -7.23 -4.26 23.79
CA SER A 72 -6.95 -4.00 22.40
C SER A 72 -8.25 -3.75 21.63
N PRO A 73 -8.72 -2.51 21.54
CA PRO A 73 -9.93 -2.18 20.81
C PRO A 73 -9.87 -2.58 19.33
N ILE A 74 -11.03 -2.93 18.77
CA ILE A 74 -11.21 -3.15 17.32
C ILE A 74 -10.85 -1.86 16.58
N ILE A 75 -10.07 -1.95 15.51
CA ILE A 75 -9.69 -0.79 14.68
C ILE A 75 -10.85 -0.41 13.77
N ASN A 76 -11.43 -1.41 13.10
CA ASN A 76 -12.46 -1.25 12.08
C ASN A 76 -13.87 -1.19 12.68
N GLN A 77 -14.10 -0.21 13.56
CA GLN A 77 -15.33 -0.10 14.36
C GLN A 77 -16.62 -0.08 13.52
N GLU A 78 -16.61 0.56 12.35
CA GLU A 78 -17.75 0.62 11.43
C GLU A 78 -18.17 -0.78 10.93
N TYR A 79 -17.24 -1.73 10.87
CA TYR A 79 -17.47 -3.09 10.38
C TYR A 79 -17.52 -4.14 11.50
N LYS A 80 -17.66 -3.71 12.76
CA LYS A 80 -17.59 -4.58 13.94
C LYS A 80 -18.49 -5.82 13.85
N SER A 81 -19.73 -5.68 13.40
CA SER A 81 -20.67 -6.80 13.28
C SER A 81 -20.18 -7.87 12.28
N ARG A 82 -19.64 -7.44 11.13
CA ARG A 82 -19.07 -8.34 10.12
C ARG A 82 -17.78 -9.00 10.58
N ILE A 83 -16.95 -8.27 11.34
CA ILE A 83 -15.73 -8.82 11.93
C ILE A 83 -16.06 -9.90 12.96
N VAL A 84 -17.05 -9.67 13.82
CA VAL A 84 -17.52 -10.69 14.77
C VAL A 84 -18.06 -11.91 14.05
N GLN A 85 -18.82 -11.72 12.96
CA GLN A 85 -19.32 -12.83 12.14
C GLN A 85 -18.17 -13.63 11.50
N LEU A 86 -17.17 -12.96 10.94
CA LEU A 86 -15.98 -13.61 10.37
C LEU A 86 -15.17 -14.36 11.45
N ALA A 87 -15.05 -13.79 12.64
CA ALA A 87 -14.38 -14.45 13.76
C ALA A 87 -15.08 -15.74 14.19
N GLN A 88 -16.40 -15.84 14.05
CA GLN A 88 -17.15 -17.06 14.34
C GLN A 88 -16.93 -18.19 13.33
N SER A 89 -16.55 -17.86 12.09
CA SER A 89 -16.29 -18.85 11.04
C SER A 89 -14.81 -19.26 10.95
N MET A 90 -13.95 -18.80 11.85
CA MET A 90 -12.51 -19.03 11.78
C MET A 90 -11.95 -19.56 13.11
N THR A 91 -10.82 -20.26 13.03
CA THR A 91 -10.01 -20.58 14.21
C THR A 91 -8.93 -19.51 14.40
N ALA A 92 -8.37 -19.40 15.61
CA ALA A 92 -7.23 -18.51 15.83
C ALA A 92 -6.05 -18.85 14.91
N SER A 93 -5.81 -20.15 14.66
CA SER A 93 -4.73 -20.61 13.77
C SER A 93 -4.97 -20.17 12.33
N SER A 94 -6.18 -20.38 11.80
CA SER A 94 -6.45 -20.02 10.40
C SER A 94 -6.46 -18.49 10.19
N ALA A 95 -6.88 -17.72 11.19
CA ALA A 95 -6.74 -16.26 11.15
C ALA A 95 -5.27 -15.81 11.20
N LEU A 96 -4.40 -16.49 11.97
CA LEU A 96 -2.95 -16.23 11.96
C LEU A 96 -2.31 -16.60 10.62
N ASP A 97 -2.71 -17.72 10.00
CA ASP A 97 -2.22 -18.12 8.67
C ASP A 97 -2.55 -17.06 7.60
N CYS A 98 -3.73 -16.42 7.69
CA CYS A 98 -4.08 -15.28 6.86
C CYS A 98 -3.13 -14.08 7.08
N VAL A 99 -2.84 -13.73 8.33
CA VAL A 99 -1.89 -12.64 8.66
C VAL A 99 -0.49 -12.94 8.10
N ASP A 100 0.00 -14.18 8.23
CA ASP A 100 1.29 -14.59 7.69
C ASP A 100 1.34 -14.57 6.16
N SER A 101 0.23 -14.94 5.51
CA SER A 101 0.07 -14.85 4.06
C SER A 101 0.12 -13.39 3.59
N ILE A 102 -0.54 -12.47 4.30
CA ILE A 102 -0.50 -11.02 4.02
C ILE A 102 0.91 -10.47 4.24
N ALA A 103 1.59 -10.85 5.32
CA ALA A 103 2.97 -10.46 5.59
C ALA A 103 3.93 -10.94 4.48
N THR A 104 3.69 -12.15 3.95
CA THR A 104 4.43 -12.70 2.81
C THR A 104 4.17 -11.90 1.53
N ALA A 105 2.91 -11.55 1.24
CA ALA A 105 2.57 -10.69 0.11
C ALA A 105 3.26 -9.32 0.21
N ARG A 106 3.27 -8.71 1.41
CA ARG A 106 3.95 -7.44 1.68
C ARG A 106 5.45 -7.52 1.42
N ARG A 107 6.11 -8.59 1.85
CA ARG A 107 7.55 -8.85 1.58
C ARG A 107 7.83 -9.06 0.09
N ARG A 108 6.96 -9.76 -0.63
CA ARG A 108 7.12 -9.97 -2.08
C ARG A 108 6.95 -8.67 -2.84
N LEU A 109 5.92 -7.88 -2.51
CA LEU A 109 5.76 -6.55 -3.08
C LEU A 109 6.98 -5.71 -2.78
N SER A 110 7.47 -5.61 -1.53
CA SER A 110 8.62 -4.78 -1.17
C SER A 110 9.93 -5.16 -1.89
N ARG A 111 10.05 -6.41 -2.37
CA ARG A 111 11.18 -6.92 -3.17
C ARG A 111 10.96 -6.87 -4.68
N ASN A 112 10.06 -6.03 -5.18
CA ASN A 112 9.75 -5.88 -6.60
C ASN A 112 9.10 -7.12 -7.24
N GLY A 113 8.36 -7.91 -6.46
CA GLY A 113 7.52 -8.97 -7.00
C GLY A 113 6.45 -8.42 -7.96
N ASN A 114 6.05 -9.23 -8.94
CA ASN A 114 4.95 -8.90 -9.84
C ASN A 114 3.66 -8.78 -9.02
N ALA A 115 3.06 -7.59 -9.02
CA ALA A 115 1.89 -7.29 -8.20
C ALA A 115 0.73 -8.27 -8.44
N THR A 116 0.38 -8.54 -9.70
CA THR A 116 -0.70 -9.45 -10.06
C THR A 116 -0.49 -10.83 -9.46
N LEU A 117 0.68 -11.45 -9.70
CA LEU A 117 1.01 -12.77 -9.18
C LEU A 117 1.04 -12.80 -7.64
N VAL A 118 1.48 -11.71 -7.00
CA VAL A 118 1.50 -11.63 -5.53
C VAL A 118 0.09 -11.63 -4.96
N PHE A 119 -0.83 -10.86 -5.55
CA PHE A 119 -2.23 -10.83 -5.11
C PHE A 119 -2.98 -12.11 -5.45
N GLU A 120 -2.73 -12.72 -6.61
CA GLU A 120 -3.29 -14.03 -6.95
C GLU A 120 -2.89 -15.08 -5.92
N ALA A 121 -1.59 -15.17 -5.60
CA ALA A 121 -1.11 -16.09 -4.59
C ALA A 121 -1.71 -15.79 -3.20
N LEU A 122 -1.81 -14.52 -2.81
CA LEU A 122 -2.45 -14.13 -1.55
C LEU A 122 -3.91 -14.57 -1.50
N PHE A 123 -4.70 -14.29 -2.55
CA PHE A 123 -6.11 -14.66 -2.58
C PHE A 123 -6.33 -16.17 -2.57
N CYS A 124 -5.48 -16.94 -3.25
CA CYS A 124 -5.50 -18.39 -3.14
C CYS A 124 -5.27 -18.86 -1.69
N SER A 125 -4.30 -18.27 -0.98
CA SER A 125 -4.07 -18.59 0.43
C SER A 125 -5.25 -18.20 1.32
N LEU A 126 -5.81 -16.99 1.15
CA LEU A 126 -6.95 -16.53 1.95
C LEU A 126 -8.22 -17.37 1.73
N LEU A 127 -8.43 -17.91 0.52
CA LEU A 127 -9.55 -18.80 0.22
C LEU A 127 -9.41 -20.19 0.85
N GLN A 128 -8.18 -20.64 1.11
CA GLN A 128 -7.91 -21.95 1.72
C GLN A 128 -7.98 -21.93 3.25
N SER A 129 -7.82 -20.75 3.86
CA SER A 129 -7.83 -20.54 5.31
C SER A 129 -9.21 -20.23 5.90
N GLN A 130 -10.28 -20.24 5.09
CA GLN A 130 -11.67 -20.08 5.55
C GLN A 130 -12.39 -21.41 5.70
#